data_AF-A0A950V0E5-F1
#
_entry.id   AF-A0A950V0E5-F1
#
_cell.length_a   1.000
_cell.length_b   1.000
_cell.length_c   1.000
_cell.angle_alpha   90.00
_cell.angle_beta   90.00
_cell.angle_gamma   90.00
#
_symmetry.space_group_name_H-M   'P 1'
#
loop_
_entity.id
_entity.type
_entity.pdbx_description
1 polymer ?
#
loop_
_entity_poly.entity_id
_entity_poly.type
_entity_poly.pdbx_seq_one_letter_code
_entity_poly.pdbx_strand_id
1 'polypeptide(L)'
;MKQLREFAQRKADFDARNAVVVGISSDDSDHTRKVWQDVTQRKLTILSDPDAKVIREYGLLHPKGHSGEDIALRATLVVDESGREVYRKVSSSVPDVRTADEILRALK
;
A
#
# COMPACT_ATOMS: atom_id res chain seq x y z
N MET A 1 -10.28 1.86 -0.39
CA MET A 1 -10.06 2.53 -1.68
C MET A 1 -9.70 4.02 -1.60
N LYS A 2 -10.21 4.83 -0.66
CA LYS A 2 -9.91 6.29 -0.60
C LYS A 2 -8.41 6.62 -0.65
N GLN A 3 -7.60 5.93 0.16
CA GLN A 3 -6.14 6.13 0.22
C GLN A 3 -5.45 5.95 -1.13
N LEU A 4 -5.73 4.84 -1.80
CA LEU A 4 -5.09 4.51 -3.07
C LEU A 4 -5.47 5.50 -4.18
N ARG A 5 -6.72 5.99 -4.18
CA ARG A 5 -7.16 7.07 -5.09
C ARG A 5 -6.40 8.36 -4.84
N GLU A 6 -6.24 8.73 -3.57
CA GLU A 6 -5.49 9.92 -3.19
C GLU A 6 -4.02 9.82 -3.63
N PHE A 7 -3.36 8.68 -3.41
CA PHE A 7 -1.98 8.48 -3.85
C PHE A 7 -1.86 8.54 -5.38
N ALA A 8 -2.83 7.99 -6.11
CA ALA A 8 -2.86 8.07 -7.56
C ALA A 8 -3.08 9.51 -8.07
N GLN A 9 -3.91 10.30 -7.38
CA GLN A 9 -4.10 11.73 -7.68
C GLN A 9 -2.84 12.56 -7.41
N ARG A 10 -2.08 12.17 -6.38
CA ARG A 10 -0.85 12.86 -5.93
C ARG A 10 0.43 12.26 -6.50
N LYS A 11 0.35 11.41 -7.53
CA LYS A 11 1.52 10.75 -8.14
C LYS A 11 2.62 11.74 -8.55
N ALA A 12 2.27 12.86 -9.16
CA ALA A 12 3.26 13.85 -9.59
C ALA A 12 4.10 14.39 -8.41
N ASP A 13 3.52 14.49 -7.21
CA ASP A 13 4.25 14.97 -6.02
C ASP A 13 5.20 13.90 -5.49
N PHE A 14 4.82 12.62 -5.57
CA PHE A 14 5.73 11.51 -5.26
C PHE A 14 6.88 11.42 -6.27
N ASP A 15 6.58 11.57 -7.56
CA ASP A 15 7.57 11.58 -8.63
C ASP A 15 8.56 12.75 -8.45
N ALA A 16 8.08 13.94 -8.08
CA ALA A 16 8.92 15.10 -7.78
C ALA A 16 9.86 14.88 -6.56
N ARG A 17 9.58 13.89 -5.72
CA ARG A 17 10.41 13.43 -4.60
C ARG A 17 11.23 12.18 -4.93
N ASN A 18 11.31 11.78 -6.21
CA ASN A 18 11.94 10.54 -6.66
C ASN A 18 11.39 9.28 -5.95
N ALA A 19 10.13 9.30 -5.54
CA ALA A 19 9.50 8.19 -4.83
C ALA A 19 8.51 7.44 -5.72
N VAL A 20 8.62 6.11 -5.74
CA VAL A 20 7.69 5.23 -6.45
C VAL A 20 6.66 4.68 -5.47
N VAL A 21 5.38 4.83 -5.80
CA VAL A 21 4.28 4.27 -5.01
C VAL A 21 3.86 2.92 -5.57
N VAL A 22 3.91 1.88 -4.73
CA VAL A 22 3.48 0.53 -5.05
C VAL A 22 2.43 0.07 -4.03
N GLY A 23 1.28 -0.39 -4.52
CA GLY A 23 0.29 -1.07 -3.68
C GLY A 23 0.52 -2.59 -3.71
N ILE A 24 0.31 -3.26 -2.59
CA ILE A 24 0.31 -4.72 -2.50
C ILE A 24 -1.00 -5.20 -1.86
N SER A 25 -1.61 -6.24 -2.41
CA SER A 25 -2.84 -6.85 -1.88
C SER A 25 -2.72 -8.36 -1.82
N SER A 26 -3.43 -8.98 -0.87
CA SER A 26 -3.64 -10.43 -0.83
C SER A 26 -4.69 -10.91 -1.85
N ASP A 27 -5.28 -10.01 -2.64
CA ASP A 27 -6.19 -10.39 -3.72
C ASP A 27 -5.42 -10.96 -4.92
N ASP A 28 -6.09 -11.76 -5.74
CA ASP A 28 -5.55 -12.31 -6.98
C ASP A 28 -5.21 -11.23 -8.04
N SER A 29 -4.58 -11.67 -9.13
CA SER A 29 -4.15 -10.79 -10.21
C SER A 29 -5.31 -10.12 -10.95
N ASP A 30 -6.47 -10.78 -11.05
CA ASP A 30 -7.63 -10.25 -11.76
C ASP A 30 -8.29 -9.10 -10.99
N HIS A 31 -8.46 -9.27 -9.69
CA HIS A 31 -8.92 -8.21 -8.80
C HIS A 31 -7.92 -7.07 -8.77
N THR A 32 -6.64 -7.38 -8.57
CA THR A 32 -5.56 -6.39 -8.55
C THR A 32 -5.51 -5.58 -9.86
N ARG A 33 -5.71 -6.22 -11.01
CA ARG A 33 -5.80 -5.55 -12.32
C ARG A 33 -6.99 -4.60 -12.42
N LYS A 34 -8.15 -4.97 -11.87
CA LYS A 34 -9.32 -4.06 -11.79
C LYS A 34 -9.02 -2.86 -10.90
N VAL A 35 -8.39 -3.06 -9.74
CA VAL A 35 -7.97 -1.95 -8.86
C VAL A 35 -7.00 -1.01 -9.57
N TRP A 36 -6.01 -1.56 -10.26
CA TRP A 36 -5.07 -0.79 -11.06
C TRP A 36 -5.78 0.09 -12.11
N GLN A 37 -6.74 -0.46 -12.85
CA GLN A 37 -7.48 0.27 -13.87
C GLN A 37 -8.45 1.29 -13.29
N ASP A 38 -9.32 0.87 -12.37
CA ASP A 38 -10.51 1.64 -11.99
C ASP A 38 -10.25 2.59 -10.82
N VAL A 39 -9.31 2.24 -9.94
CA VAL A 39 -9.02 3.04 -8.73
C VAL A 39 -7.80 3.90 -8.91
N THR A 40 -6.73 3.36 -9.48
CA THR A 40 -5.50 4.13 -9.70
C THR A 40 -5.48 4.83 -11.05
N GLN A 41 -6.45 4.54 -11.93
CA GLN A 41 -6.45 5.05 -13.31
C GLN A 41 -5.13 4.77 -14.03
N ARG A 42 -4.54 3.59 -13.76
CA ARG A 42 -3.25 3.12 -14.29
C ARG A 42 -2.04 3.96 -13.88
N LYS A 43 -2.18 4.82 -12.86
CA LYS A 43 -1.10 5.71 -12.41
C LYS A 43 -0.10 5.00 -11.49
N LEU A 44 -0.55 4.04 -10.70
CA LEU A 44 0.31 3.35 -9.72
C LEU A 44 0.60 1.91 -10.15
N THR A 45 1.63 1.29 -9.58
CA THR A 45 1.83 -0.17 -9.67
C THR A 45 1.05 -0.84 -8.54
N ILE A 46 0.32 -1.91 -8.85
CA ILE A 46 -0.36 -2.75 -7.84
C ILE A 46 0.09 -4.20 -8.03
N LEU A 47 0.57 -4.80 -6.94
CA LEU A 47 1.06 -6.16 -6.86
C LEU A 47 0.02 -7.05 -6.19
N SER A 48 -0.12 -8.27 -6.72
CA SER A 48 -0.93 -9.34 -6.15
C SER A 48 0.01 -10.29 -5.39
N ASP A 49 -0.30 -10.56 -4.13
CA ASP A 49 0.39 -11.48 -3.23
C ASP A 49 -0.65 -12.44 -2.62
N PRO A 50 -1.28 -13.31 -3.43
CA PRO A 50 -2.45 -14.10 -3.01
C PRO A 50 -2.11 -15.09 -1.90
N ASP A 51 -0.87 -15.58 -1.88
CA ASP A 51 -0.37 -16.42 -0.80
C ASP A 51 0.09 -15.62 0.42
N ALA A 52 -0.02 -14.29 0.41
CA ALA A 52 0.44 -13.36 1.44
C ALA A 52 1.90 -13.59 1.86
N LYS A 53 2.77 -13.97 0.93
CA LYS A 53 4.17 -14.30 1.22
C LYS A 53 4.94 -13.05 1.64
N VAL A 54 4.89 -12.00 0.83
CA VAL A 54 5.57 -10.73 1.11
C VAL A 54 4.91 -10.04 2.29
N ILE A 55 3.58 -10.06 2.36
CA ILE A 55 2.82 -9.49 3.48
C ILE A 55 3.24 -10.14 4.82
N ARG A 56 3.49 -11.46 4.85
CA ARG A 56 4.03 -12.16 6.03
C ARG A 56 5.47 -11.75 6.35
N GLU A 57 6.34 -11.63 5.35
CA GLU A 57 7.74 -11.20 5.56
C GLU A 57 7.84 -9.81 6.20
N TYR A 58 6.91 -8.90 5.87
CA TYR A 58 6.82 -7.59 6.51
C TYR A 58 6.12 -7.60 7.89
N GLY A 59 5.66 -8.74 8.37
CA GLY A 59 4.92 -8.89 9.63
C GLY A 59 3.55 -8.22 9.60
N LEU A 60 2.92 -8.12 8.42
CA LEU A 60 1.67 -7.40 8.19
C LEU A 60 0.47 -8.34 7.95
N LEU A 61 0.58 -9.63 8.26
CA LEU A 61 -0.55 -10.54 8.22
C LEU A 61 -1.33 -10.49 9.53
N HIS A 62 -2.64 -10.31 9.45
CA HIS A 62 -3.56 -10.61 10.54
C HIS A 62 -4.16 -12.00 10.31
N PRO A 63 -3.73 -13.03 11.07
CA PRO A 63 -4.30 -14.35 10.93
C PRO A 63 -5.75 -14.35 11.43
N LYS A 64 -6.64 -15.07 10.73
CA LYS A 64 -8.07 -15.20 11.07
C LYS A 64 -8.75 -13.85 11.38
N GLY A 65 -8.47 -12.84 10.57
CA GLY A 65 -9.00 -11.49 10.75
C GLY A 65 -10.46 -11.41 10.37
N HIS A 66 -10.75 -10.94 9.16
CA HIS A 66 -12.13 -10.77 8.72
C HIS A 66 -12.75 -12.12 8.35
N SER A 67 -13.90 -12.45 8.95
CA SER A 67 -14.66 -13.67 8.66
C SER A 67 -13.86 -14.98 8.81
N GLY A 68 -12.81 -14.97 9.65
CA GLY A 68 -11.96 -16.13 9.89
C GLY A 68 -10.86 -16.37 8.84
N GLU A 69 -10.78 -15.53 7.80
CA GLU A 69 -9.73 -15.57 6.79
C GLU A 69 -8.54 -14.70 7.19
N ASP A 70 -7.35 -15.07 6.73
CA ASP A 70 -6.16 -14.25 6.88
C ASP A 70 -6.29 -12.98 6.03
N ILE A 71 -5.98 -11.82 6.61
CA ILE A 71 -6.05 -10.54 5.89
C ILE A 71 -4.75 -9.75 6.05
N ALA A 72 -4.45 -8.91 5.08
CA ALA A 72 -3.38 -7.92 5.21
C ALA A 72 -3.81 -6.81 6.19
N LEU A 73 -2.96 -6.52 7.17
CA LEU A 73 -3.04 -5.30 7.95
C LEU A 73 -2.80 -4.11 7.04
N ARG A 74 -3.67 -3.11 7.10
CA ARG A 74 -3.44 -1.85 6.38
C ARG A 74 -2.21 -1.18 6.96
N ALA A 75 -1.23 -0.93 6.11
CA ALA A 75 -0.01 -0.24 6.48
C ALA A 75 0.53 0.61 5.33
N THR A 76 1.41 1.54 5.67
CA THR A 76 2.24 2.28 4.72
C THR A 76 3.67 2.26 5.22
N LEU A 77 4.57 1.86 4.32
CA LEU A 77 6.00 1.73 4.57
C LEU A 77 6.73 2.67 3.61
N VAL A 78 7.87 3.21 4.05
CA VAL A 78 8.85 3.86 3.14
C VAL A 78 10.14 3.08 3.23
N VAL A 79 10.58 2.62 2.06
CA VAL A 79 11.86 1.94 1.87
C VAL A 79 12.76 2.90 1.11
N ASP A 80 13.96 3.16 1.63
CA ASP A 80 14.94 4.01 0.99
C ASP A 80 15.66 3.30 -0.17
N GLU A 81 16.50 4.04 -0.90
CA GLU A 81 17.27 3.54 -2.05
C GLU A 81 18.27 2.43 -1.70
N SER A 82 18.64 2.28 -0.42
CA SER A 82 19.49 1.19 0.07
C SER A 82 18.69 -0.08 0.42
N GLY A 83 17.37 -0.06 0.22
CA GLY A 83 16.47 -1.16 0.53
C GLY A 83 16.10 -1.22 2.02
N ARG A 84 16.32 -0.16 2.79
CA ARG A 84 16.01 -0.13 4.23
C ARG A 84 14.67 0.52 4.49
N GLU A 85 13.86 -0.10 5.33
CA GLU A 85 12.65 0.54 5.84
C GLU A 85 13.03 1.68 6.80
N VAL A 86 12.65 2.91 6.43
CA VAL A 86 12.94 4.14 7.20
C VAL A 86 11.69 4.74 7.85
N TYR A 87 10.51 4.26 7.46
CA TYR A 87 9.22 4.65 8.05
C TYR A 87 8.24 3.49 7.96
N ARG A 88 7.48 3.30 9.04
CA ARG A 88 6.35 2.36 9.10
C ARG A 88 5.18 2.98 9.84
N LYS A 89 4.00 2.82 9.25
CA LYS A 89 2.73 3.04 9.94
C LYS A 89 1.77 1.91 9.64
N VAL A 90 1.34 1.22 10.69
CA VAL A 90 0.26 0.24 10.64
C VAL A 90 -1.00 0.92 11.17
N SER A 91 -2.10 0.82 10.45
CA SER A 91 -3.39 1.39 10.84
C SER A 91 -3.96 0.63 12.04
N SER A 92 -4.35 1.35 13.10
CA SER A 92 -4.94 0.73 14.29
C SER A 92 -6.45 0.46 14.15
N SER A 93 -7.11 1.05 13.15
CA SER A 93 -8.54 0.92 12.92
C SER A 93 -8.91 1.22 11.45
N VAL A 94 -10.14 0.90 11.04
CA VAL A 94 -10.62 1.16 9.67
C VAL A 94 -10.56 2.65 9.26
N PRO A 95 -10.91 3.61 10.15
CA PRO A 95 -10.79 5.05 9.86
C PRO A 95 -9.35 5.55 9.87
N ASP A 96 -8.42 4.80 10.46
CA ASP A 96 -7.00 5.15 10.47
C ASP A 96 -6.41 4.95 9.07
N VAL A 97 -6.45 6.00 8.26
CA VAL A 97 -5.96 5.99 6.88
C VAL A 97 -5.00 7.15 6.69
N ARG A 98 -3.80 6.85 6.21
CA ARG A 98 -2.77 7.86 5.98
C ARG A 98 -3.02 8.63 4.70
N THR A 99 -2.85 9.95 4.76
CA THR A 99 -2.99 10.84 3.60
C THR A 99 -1.68 10.91 2.81
N ALA A 100 -1.75 11.36 1.56
CA ALA A 100 -0.57 11.57 0.74
C ALA A 100 0.37 12.61 1.37
N ASP A 101 -0.17 13.68 1.97
CA ASP A 101 0.63 14.74 2.61
C ASP A 101 1.40 14.24 3.85
N GLU A 102 0.84 13.30 4.60
CA GLU A 102 1.59 12.66 5.70
C GLU A 102 2.79 11.89 5.17
N ILE A 103 2.61 11.11 4.10
CA ILE A 103 3.69 10.29 3.54
C ILE A 103 4.73 11.15 2.82
N LEU A 104 4.32 12.16 2.03
CA LEU A 104 5.23 13.09 1.37
C LEU A 104 6.11 13.87 2.36
N ARG A 105 5.64 14.10 3.59
CA ARG A 105 6.46 14.69 4.67
C ARG A 105 7.44 13.69 5.29
N ALA A 106 7.17 12.40 5.22
CA ALA A 106 8.06 11.35 5.70
C ALA A 106 9.19 11.03 4.70
N LEU A 107 9.00 11.34 3.41
CA LEU A 107 10.06 11.29 2.40
C LEU A 107 11.08 12.41 2.68
N LYS A 108 12.28 12.03 3.11
CA LYS A 108 13.40 12.94 3.37
C LYS A 108 14.13 13.31 2.10
#